data_AF-R0KTX4-F1
#
_entry.id   AF-R0KTX4-F1
#
_cell.length_a   1.000
_cell.length_b   1.000
_cell.length_c   1.000
_cell.angle_alpha   90.00
_cell.angle_beta   90.00
_cell.angle_gamma   90.00
#
_symmetry.space_group_name_H-M   'P 1'
#
loop_
_entity.id
_entity.type
_entity.pdbx_description
1 polymer ?
#
loop_
_entity_poly.entity_id
_entity_poly.type
_entity_poly.pdbx_seq_one_letter_code
_entity_poly.pdbx_strand_id
1 'polypeptide(L)'
;MLEDPYELAVLDEIQQELILQEQLVIEEYERSLQFDEECLNAMLDGLDASNKIICPVCRKNTLTVSCHSIFCQCGLYILTRGMTEQKLRALLENTLTEHSYRCLHNPEFTVTGGMEEEMSLLMTCPTFLEMVLHLTTSNCKRAAYHSLPSLMNQGTFQQGSL
;
A
#
# COMPACT_ATOMS: atom_id res chain seq x y z
N MET A 1 -43.97 -45.85 27.94
CA MET A 1 -44.94 -44.81 28.33
C MET A 1 -45.15 -43.93 27.12
N LEU A 2 -46.41 -43.67 26.73
CA LEU A 2 -46.69 -42.65 25.71
C LEU A 2 -46.55 -41.28 26.40
N GLU A 3 -45.77 -40.39 25.82
CA GLU A 3 -45.64 -39.00 26.28
C GLU A 3 -47.00 -38.30 26.20
N ASP A 4 -47.30 -37.45 27.17
CA ASP A 4 -48.58 -36.73 27.25
C ASP A 4 -48.71 -35.76 26.06
N PRO A 5 -49.77 -35.85 25.23
CA PRO A 5 -49.91 -35.00 24.04
C PRO A 5 -49.87 -33.50 24.32
N TYR A 6 -50.23 -33.08 25.53
CA TYR A 6 -50.15 -31.68 25.94
C TYR A 6 -48.71 -31.26 26.23
N GLU A 7 -47.91 -32.10 26.91
CA GLU A 7 -46.49 -31.86 27.15
C GLU A 7 -45.70 -31.76 25.83
N LEU A 8 -45.99 -32.65 24.87
CA LEU A 8 -45.41 -32.60 23.52
C LEU A 8 -45.71 -31.28 22.79
N ALA A 9 -46.94 -30.77 22.86
CA ALA A 9 -47.32 -29.53 22.22
C ALA A 9 -46.59 -28.30 22.80
N VAL A 10 -46.35 -28.30 24.12
CA VAL A 10 -45.58 -27.23 24.78
C VAL A 10 -44.11 -27.26 24.36
N LEU A 11 -43.51 -28.45 24.24
CA LEU A 11 -42.13 -28.58 23.77
C LEU A 11 -41.98 -28.13 22.32
N ASP A 12 -42.93 -28.46 21.44
CA ASP A 12 -42.95 -28.00 20.06
C ASP A 12 -43.03 -26.47 19.97
N GLU A 13 -43.88 -25.82 20.78
CA GLU A 13 -44.00 -24.35 20.82
C GLU A 13 -42.67 -23.69 21.25
N ILE A 14 -42.03 -24.22 22.30
CA ILE A 14 -40.71 -23.74 22.75
C ILE A 14 -39.67 -23.93 21.66
N GLN A 15 -39.67 -25.06 20.96
CA GLN A 15 -38.72 -25.33 19.90
C GLN A 15 -38.89 -24.36 18.72
N GLN A 16 -40.14 -24.05 18.33
CA GLN A 16 -40.39 -23.06 17.28
C GLN A 16 -39.95 -21.66 17.70
N GLU A 17 -40.21 -21.25 18.94
CA GLU A 17 -39.75 -19.95 19.46
C GLU A 17 -38.22 -19.86 19.45
N LEU A 18 -37.51 -20.91 19.87
CA LEU A 18 -36.04 -20.94 19.85
C LEU A 18 -35.48 -20.80 18.42
N ILE A 19 -36.08 -21.49 17.44
CA ILE A 19 -35.68 -21.38 16.04
C ILE A 19 -35.89 -19.95 15.53
N LEU A 20 -37.03 -19.33 15.85
CA LEU A 20 -37.33 -17.95 15.46
C LEU A 20 -36.33 -16.98 16.08
N GLN A 21 -35.99 -17.15 17.36
CA GLN A 21 -35.01 -16.31 18.03
C GLN A 21 -33.61 -16.47 17.44
N GLU A 22 -33.19 -17.70 17.13
CA GLU A 22 -31.90 -17.94 16.47
C GLU A 22 -31.84 -17.25 15.10
N GLN A 23 -32.91 -17.34 14.31
CA GLN A 23 -33.00 -16.66 13.02
C GLN A 23 -32.91 -15.13 13.17
N LEU A 24 -33.62 -14.55 14.14
CA LEU A 24 -33.57 -13.10 14.39
C LEU A 24 -32.17 -12.63 14.80
N VAL A 25 -31.45 -13.41 15.62
CA VAL A 25 -30.07 -13.10 16.01
C VAL A 25 -29.15 -13.10 14.80
N ILE A 26 -29.29 -14.08 13.90
CA ILE A 26 -28.50 -14.14 12.67
C ILE A 26 -28.83 -12.94 11.78
N GLU A 27 -30.11 -12.61 11.58
CA GLU A 27 -30.55 -11.47 10.77
C GLU A 27 -30.05 -10.12 11.33
N GLU A 28 -30.04 -9.97 12.66
CA GLU A 28 -29.50 -8.77 13.31
C GLU A 28 -27.99 -8.62 13.08
N TYR A 29 -27.25 -9.73 13.18
CA TYR A 29 -25.82 -9.76 12.93
C TYR A 29 -25.49 -9.46 11.46
N GLU A 30 -26.20 -10.07 10.52
CA GLU A 30 -26.05 -9.82 9.08
C GLU A 30 -26.34 -8.36 8.73
N ARG A 31 -27.40 -7.78 9.32
CA ARG A 31 -27.72 -6.36 9.13
C ARG A 31 -26.63 -5.44 9.67
N SER A 32 -26.05 -5.79 10.82
CA SER A 32 -24.94 -5.03 11.41
C SER A 32 -23.70 -5.09 10.52
N LEU A 33 -23.37 -6.29 10.00
CA LEU A 33 -22.28 -6.45 9.04
C LEU A 33 -22.51 -5.66 7.76
N GLN A 34 -23.71 -5.70 7.21
CA GLN A 34 -24.06 -4.94 6.02
C GLN A 34 -23.88 -3.44 6.25
N PHE A 35 -24.30 -2.93 7.42
CA PHE A 35 -24.08 -1.52 7.79
C PHE A 35 -22.59 -1.16 7.87
N ASP A 36 -21.79 -2.02 8.50
CA ASP A 36 -20.34 -1.81 8.62
C ASP A 36 -19.67 -1.81 7.24
N GLU A 37 -20.07 -2.73 6.35
CA GLU A 37 -19.61 -2.80 4.96
C GLU A 37 -20.01 -1.54 4.18
N GLU A 38 -21.27 -1.11 4.26
CA GLU A 38 -21.75 0.11 3.61
C GLU A 38 -21.00 1.35 4.11
N CYS A 39 -20.71 1.43 5.41
CA CYS A 39 -19.92 2.50 6.00
C CYS A 39 -18.49 2.51 5.46
N LEU A 40 -17.84 1.35 5.43
CA LEU A 40 -16.48 1.20 4.89
C LEU A 40 -16.44 1.58 3.40
N ASN A 41 -17.41 1.11 2.61
CA ASN A 41 -17.51 1.43 1.19
C ASN A 41 -17.69 2.93 0.95
N ALA A 42 -18.57 3.61 1.71
CA ALA A 42 -18.73 5.05 1.60
C ALA A 42 -17.44 5.83 1.97
N MET A 43 -16.67 5.34 2.94
CA MET A 43 -15.36 5.92 3.27
C MET A 43 -14.33 5.73 2.14
N LEU A 44 -14.32 4.56 1.50
CA LEU A 44 -13.47 4.26 0.35
C LEU A 44 -13.84 5.11 -0.87
N ASP A 45 -15.14 5.25 -1.16
CA ASP A 45 -15.63 6.11 -2.26
C ASP A 45 -15.20 7.56 -2.07
N GLY A 46 -15.24 8.06 -0.83
CA GLY A 46 -14.74 9.40 -0.49
C GLY A 46 -13.23 9.57 -0.74
N LEU A 47 -12.44 8.50 -0.61
CA LEU A 47 -11.01 8.49 -0.87
C LEU A 47 -10.71 8.42 -2.39
N ASP A 48 -11.41 7.53 -3.11
CA ASP A 48 -11.25 7.31 -4.55
C ASP A 48 -11.69 8.51 -5.39
N ALA A 49 -12.74 9.23 -4.96
CA ALA A 49 -13.23 10.43 -5.65
C ALA A 49 -12.17 11.53 -5.79
N SER A 50 -11.16 11.54 -4.92
CA SER A 50 -10.13 12.56 -4.96
C SER A 50 -9.09 12.32 -6.05
N ASN A 51 -8.98 11.09 -6.60
CA ASN A 51 -7.99 10.71 -7.61
C ASN A 51 -6.60 11.29 -7.29
N LYS A 52 -6.22 11.29 -6.01
CA LYS A 52 -5.00 11.93 -5.49
C LYS A 52 -4.01 10.87 -5.07
N ILE A 53 -2.74 11.09 -5.33
CA ILE A 53 -1.67 10.17 -4.92
C ILE A 53 -1.24 10.49 -3.49
N ILE A 54 -1.41 9.58 -2.54
CA ILE A 54 -0.86 9.75 -1.19
C ILE A 54 0.67 9.66 -1.25
N CYS A 55 1.34 10.57 -0.55
CA CYS A 55 2.80 10.60 -0.49
C CYS A 55 3.33 9.35 0.20
N PRO A 56 4.17 8.55 -0.48
CA PRO A 56 4.63 7.29 0.07
C PRO A 56 5.66 7.47 1.20
N VAL A 57 6.27 8.65 1.31
CA VAL A 57 7.24 8.99 2.36
C VAL A 57 6.54 9.29 3.70
N CYS A 58 5.58 10.23 3.70
CA CYS A 58 4.91 10.64 4.94
C CYS A 58 3.58 9.93 5.21
N ARG A 59 3.03 9.21 4.22
CA ARG A 59 1.75 8.47 4.26
C ARG A 59 0.55 9.27 4.76
N LYS A 60 0.63 10.59 4.69
CA LYS A 60 -0.37 11.51 5.27
C LYS A 60 -0.85 12.55 4.26
N ASN A 61 0.10 13.17 3.57
CA ASN A 61 -0.19 14.26 2.64
C ASN A 61 -0.28 13.73 1.20
N THR A 62 -1.05 14.40 0.35
CA THR A 62 -1.09 14.13 -1.08
C THR A 62 0.14 14.68 -1.80
N LEU A 63 0.60 13.98 -2.86
CA LEU A 63 1.58 14.48 -3.82
C LEU A 63 0.93 15.46 -4.80
N THR A 64 1.59 16.58 -5.03
CA THR A 64 1.23 17.48 -6.12
C THR A 64 2.17 17.24 -7.29
N VAL A 65 1.61 16.95 -8.46
CA VAL A 65 2.37 16.75 -9.70
C VAL A 65 2.18 17.97 -10.58
N SER A 66 3.28 18.66 -10.87
CA SER A 66 3.38 19.76 -11.82
C SER A 66 4.16 19.30 -13.05
N CYS A 67 4.10 20.06 -14.16
CA CYS A 67 4.74 19.71 -15.43
C CYS A 67 6.24 19.35 -15.32
N HIS A 68 6.92 19.88 -14.29
CA HIS A 68 8.38 19.76 -14.11
C HIS A 68 8.79 19.24 -12.73
N SER A 69 7.84 18.96 -11.83
CA SER A 69 8.17 18.58 -10.46
C SER A 69 7.05 17.83 -9.76
N ILE A 70 7.43 17.01 -8.80
CA ILE A 70 6.54 16.36 -7.84
C ILE A 70 6.94 16.86 -6.46
N PHE A 71 5.98 17.29 -5.66
CA PHE A 71 6.27 17.74 -4.30
C PHE A 71 5.20 17.37 -3.29
N CYS A 72 5.58 17.40 -2.02
CA CYS A 72 4.70 17.14 -0.89
C CYS A 72 4.99 18.09 0.27
N GLN A 73 3.99 18.37 1.09
CA GLN A 73 4.11 19.20 2.29
C GLN A 73 5.05 18.62 3.36
N CYS A 74 5.44 17.35 3.25
CA CYS A 74 6.46 16.75 4.11
C CYS A 74 7.90 17.14 3.73
N GLY A 75 8.10 17.94 2.67
CA GLY A 75 9.40 18.33 2.17
C GLY A 75 9.93 17.46 1.02
N LEU A 76 9.15 16.49 0.53
CA LEU A 76 9.50 15.78 -0.70
C LEU A 76 9.45 16.76 -1.87
N TYR A 77 10.53 16.82 -2.65
CA TYR A 77 10.59 17.58 -3.89
C TYR A 77 11.44 16.82 -4.89
N ILE A 78 10.91 16.50 -6.06
CA ILE A 78 11.58 15.75 -7.12
C ILE A 78 11.36 16.53 -8.40
N LEU A 79 12.43 16.94 -9.07
CA LEU A 79 12.32 17.48 -10.42
C LEU A 79 12.03 16.31 -11.36
N THR A 80 11.09 16.46 -12.29
CA THR A 80 10.75 15.42 -13.27
C THR A 80 10.30 16.06 -14.58
N ARG A 81 10.90 15.72 -15.72
CA ARG A 81 10.45 16.26 -17.01
C ARG A 81 9.29 15.45 -17.60
N GLY A 82 8.13 16.09 -17.81
CA GLY A 82 7.01 15.49 -18.54
C GLY A 82 6.26 14.39 -17.78
N MET A 83 6.36 14.41 -16.45
CA MET A 83 5.61 13.51 -15.59
C MET A 83 4.18 14.01 -15.42
N THR A 84 3.23 13.09 -15.51
CA THR A 84 1.81 13.35 -15.22
C THR A 84 1.40 12.58 -13.99
N GLU A 85 0.33 13.02 -13.32
CA GLU A 85 -0.22 12.33 -12.17
C GLU A 85 -0.58 10.88 -12.50
N GLN A 86 -1.20 10.64 -13.66
CA GLN A 86 -1.53 9.28 -14.13
C GLN A 86 -0.29 8.40 -14.32
N LYS A 87 0.79 8.93 -14.91
CA LYS A 87 2.04 8.17 -15.09
C LYS A 87 2.71 7.85 -13.76
N LEU A 88 2.74 8.82 -12.84
CA LEU A 88 3.28 8.62 -11.50
C LEU A 88 2.49 7.55 -10.74
N ARG A 89 1.16 7.60 -10.82
CA ARG A 89 0.29 6.63 -10.19
C ARG A 89 0.54 5.23 -10.72
N ALA A 90 0.43 5.04 -12.03
CA ALA A 90 0.64 3.73 -12.65
C ALA A 90 2.02 3.16 -12.29
N LEU A 91 3.04 4.02 -12.22
CA LEU A 91 4.38 3.60 -11.81
C LEU A 91 4.43 3.11 -10.35
N LEU A 92 3.81 3.84 -9.42
CA LEU A 92 3.75 3.44 -8.00
C LEU A 92 2.93 2.17 -7.81
N GLU A 93 1.73 2.11 -8.41
CA GLU A 93 0.83 0.96 -8.32
C GLU A 93 1.45 -0.30 -8.90
N ASN A 94 2.05 -0.23 -10.09
CA ASN A 94 2.70 -1.40 -10.70
C ASN A 94 3.88 -1.88 -9.85
N THR A 95 4.62 -0.96 -9.23
CA THR A 95 5.78 -1.29 -8.41
C THR A 95 5.37 -1.90 -7.06
N LEU A 96 4.33 -1.36 -6.42
CA LEU A 96 3.78 -1.92 -5.18
C LEU A 96 3.06 -3.25 -5.41
N THR A 97 2.29 -3.36 -6.49
CA THR A 97 1.59 -4.60 -6.86
C THR A 97 2.59 -5.71 -7.13
N GLU A 98 3.66 -5.45 -7.88
CA GLU A 98 4.71 -6.45 -8.12
C GLU A 98 5.41 -6.89 -6.83
N HIS A 99 5.71 -5.94 -5.94
CA HIS A 99 6.23 -6.24 -4.62
C HIS A 99 5.29 -7.13 -3.81
N SER A 100 4.00 -6.83 -3.82
CA SER A 100 2.98 -7.58 -3.07
C SER A 100 2.89 -9.05 -3.48
N TYR A 101 3.15 -9.38 -4.75
CA TYR A 101 3.20 -10.78 -5.21
C TYR A 101 4.37 -11.58 -4.62
N ARG A 102 5.43 -10.92 -4.16
CA ARG A 102 6.65 -11.58 -3.65
C ARG A 102 6.85 -11.37 -2.15
N CYS A 103 6.19 -10.38 -1.55
CA CYS A 103 6.43 -9.96 -0.19
C CYS A 103 5.18 -9.33 0.44
N LEU A 104 4.84 -9.75 1.66
CA LEU A 104 3.73 -9.21 2.46
C LEU A 104 4.13 -8.00 3.32
N HIS A 105 5.41 -7.63 3.35
CA HIS A 105 5.87 -6.48 4.10
C HIS A 105 5.67 -5.18 3.34
N ASN A 106 5.29 -4.13 4.06
CA ASN A 106 5.19 -2.80 3.50
C ASN A 106 6.58 -2.26 3.15
N PRO A 107 6.83 -1.85 1.90
CA PRO A 107 8.08 -1.25 1.53
C PRO A 107 8.22 0.16 2.14
N GLU A 108 9.45 0.55 2.41
CA GLU A 108 9.81 1.87 2.88
C GLU A 108 10.21 2.76 1.71
N PHE A 109 9.83 4.04 1.80
CA PHE A 109 10.16 5.04 0.81
C PHE A 109 11.06 6.09 1.41
N THR A 110 12.19 6.34 0.75
CA THR A 110 13.18 7.33 1.16
C THR A 110 13.50 8.26 0.00
N VAL A 111 13.95 9.46 0.34
CA VAL A 111 14.43 10.44 -0.63
C VAL A 111 15.93 10.44 -0.55
N THR A 112 16.60 10.23 -1.68
CA THR A 112 18.05 10.28 -1.76
C THR A 112 18.45 11.45 -2.67
N GLY A 113 19.40 12.27 -2.23
CA GLY A 113 19.99 13.33 -3.04
C GLY A 113 21.25 12.83 -3.73
N GLY A 114 21.29 12.90 -5.06
CA GLY A 114 22.51 12.67 -5.84
C GLY A 114 23.47 13.86 -5.80
N MET A 115 24.68 13.68 -6.31
CA MET A 115 25.73 14.72 -6.39
C MET A 115 25.36 15.93 -7.29
N GLU A 116 24.25 15.86 -8.04
CA GLU A 116 23.82 16.88 -9.01
C GLU A 116 22.41 17.44 -8.70
N GLU A 117 22.07 17.68 -7.42
CA GLU A 117 20.76 18.23 -6.98
C GLU A 117 19.53 17.38 -7.35
N GLU A 118 19.74 16.21 -7.96
CA GLU A 118 18.70 15.27 -8.33
C GLU A 118 18.24 14.50 -7.09
N MET A 119 17.10 14.92 -6.54
CA MET A 119 16.38 14.14 -5.53
C MET A 119 15.68 12.98 -6.22
N SER A 120 15.91 11.76 -5.73
CA SER A 120 15.26 10.56 -6.21
C SER A 120 14.42 9.88 -5.13
N LEU A 121 13.27 9.35 -5.52
CA LEU A 121 12.45 8.51 -4.64
C LEU A 121 12.96 7.08 -4.76
N LEU A 122 13.33 6.50 -3.62
CA LEU A 122 13.82 5.14 -3.48
C LEU A 122 12.78 4.31 -2.71
N MET A 123 12.46 3.12 -3.22
CA MET A 123 11.67 2.11 -2.52
C MET A 123 12.59 0.98 -2.06
N THR A 124 12.52 0.58 -0.79
CA THR A 124 13.31 -0.50 -0.19
C THR A 124 12.43 -1.40 0.66
N CYS A 125 12.64 -2.71 0.61
CA CYS A 125 11.99 -3.65 1.54
C CYS A 125 13.05 -4.37 2.41
N PRO A 126 12.88 -4.38 3.75
CA PRO A 126 13.86 -4.99 4.66
C PRO A 126 14.04 -6.51 4.46
N THR A 127 13.03 -7.19 3.91
CA THR A 127 13.06 -8.64 3.67
C THR A 127 13.25 -9.01 2.20
N PHE A 128 13.13 -8.04 1.29
CA PHE A 128 13.17 -8.27 -0.15
C PHE A 128 14.02 -7.18 -0.80
N LEU A 129 15.33 -7.42 -0.90
CA LEU A 129 16.31 -6.43 -1.38
C LEU A 129 16.29 -6.22 -2.91
N GLU A 130 15.37 -6.84 -3.65
CA GLU A 130 15.46 -6.91 -5.12
C GLU A 130 14.66 -5.84 -5.88
N MET A 131 13.81 -5.04 -5.23
CA MET A 131 13.02 -4.02 -5.93
C MET A 131 13.33 -2.61 -5.46
N VAL A 132 13.87 -1.84 -6.38
CA VAL A 132 14.10 -0.41 -6.23
C VAL A 132 13.36 0.36 -7.31
N LEU A 133 12.43 1.19 -6.87
CA LEU A 133 11.90 2.26 -7.69
C LEU A 133 12.91 3.41 -7.68
N HIS A 134 13.38 3.87 -8.85
CA HIS A 134 14.11 5.13 -8.98
C HIS A 134 13.29 6.10 -9.83
N LEU A 135 12.77 7.15 -9.20
CA LEU A 135 12.32 8.34 -9.92
C LEU A 135 13.45 9.35 -9.97
N THR A 136 14.01 9.63 -11.15
CA THR A 136 14.98 10.72 -11.36
C THR A 136 14.44 11.78 -12.32
N THR A 137 15.15 12.91 -12.39
CA THR A 137 14.80 14.11 -13.18
C THR A 137 14.64 13.87 -14.68
N SER A 138 15.34 12.86 -15.19
CA SER A 138 15.54 12.63 -16.61
C SER A 138 14.86 11.37 -17.11
N ASN A 139 14.52 10.41 -16.25
CA ASN A 139 13.81 9.18 -16.62
C ASN A 139 13.19 8.47 -15.39
N CYS A 140 11.95 7.99 -15.50
CA CYS A 140 11.45 6.93 -14.63
C CYS A 140 12.01 5.59 -15.10
N LYS A 141 13.07 5.12 -14.46
CA LYS A 141 13.65 3.80 -14.74
C LYS A 141 13.46 2.90 -13.53
N ARG A 142 12.78 1.78 -13.74
CA ARG A 142 12.85 0.65 -12.81
C ARG A 142 14.23 0.03 -12.98
N ALA A 143 14.99 -0.06 -11.90
CA ALA A 143 16.25 -0.79 -11.88
C ALA A 143 16.08 -2.02 -11.00
N ALA A 144 16.27 -3.21 -11.56
CA ALA A 144 16.51 -4.41 -10.77
C ALA A 144 17.97 -4.35 -10.32
N TYR A 145 18.24 -4.43 -9.02
CA TYR A 145 19.59 -4.59 -8.51
C TYR A 145 20.06 -6.02 -8.80
N HIS A 146 20.43 -6.32 -10.04
CA HIS A 146 21.32 -7.44 -10.31
C HIS A 146 22.76 -6.96 -10.13
N SER A 147 23.30 -7.27 -8.94
CA SER A 147 24.72 -7.24 -8.58
C SER A 147 25.37 -5.86 -8.44
N LEU A 148 25.70 -5.50 -7.20
CA LEU A 148 26.81 -4.58 -6.91
C LEU A 148 28.10 -5.13 -7.56
N PRO A 149 28.81 -4.40 -8.44
CA PRO A 149 30.23 -4.59 -8.55
C PRO A 149 30.87 -3.92 -7.34
N SER A 150 31.57 -4.71 -6.53
CA SER A 150 32.41 -4.25 -5.42
C SER A 150 33.42 -3.20 -5.90
N LEU A 151 33.07 -1.91 -5.82
CA LEU A 151 34.03 -0.82 -5.98
C LEU A 151 34.74 -0.56 -4.64
N MET A 152 35.55 -1.53 -4.24
CA MET A 152 36.69 -1.33 -3.33
C MET A 152 37.90 -2.02 -3.95
N ASN A 153 38.49 -1.40 -4.97
CA ASN A 153 39.93 -1.49 -5.22
C ASN A 153 40.35 -0.51 -6.33
N GLN A 154 40.56 0.75 -5.96
CA GLN A 154 41.55 1.61 -6.63
C GLN A 154 42.32 2.35 -5.54
N GLY A 155 43.49 1.81 -5.22
CA GLY A 155 44.45 2.34 -4.27
C GLY A 155 45.83 1.85 -4.64
N THR A 156 46.26 2.14 -5.88
CA THR A 156 47.66 2.06 -6.29
C THR A 156 48.46 3.08 -5.49
N PHE A 157 49.09 2.64 -4.39
CA PHE A 157 50.15 3.41 -3.74
C PHE A 157 51.46 3.11 -4.46
N GLN A 158 51.90 4.05 -5.30
CA GLN A 158 53.31 4.17 -5.68
C GLN A 158 54.10 4.59 -4.43
N GLN A 159 54.94 3.71 -3.89
CA GLN A 159 56.02 4.12 -3.01
C GLN A 159 57.20 4.59 -3.86
N GLY A 160 57.41 5.90 -3.89
CA GLY A 160 58.68 6.49 -4.29
C GLY A 160 59.67 6.34 -3.13
N SER A 161 60.77 5.64 -3.39
CA SER A 161 61.98 5.64 -2.56
C SER A 161 62.88 6.80 -3.01
N LEU A 162 63.24 7.67 -2.07
CA LEU A 162 64.46 8.49 -2.10
C LEU A 162 65.49 7.82 -1.20
#